data_AF-A0A9P6DDE9-F1
#
_entry.id   AF-A0A9P6DDE9-F1
#
_cell.length_a   1.000
_cell.length_b   1.000
_cell.length_c   1.000
_cell.angle_alpha   90.00
_cell.angle_beta   90.00
_cell.angle_gamma   90.00
#
_symmetry.space_group_name_H-M   'P 1'
#
loop_
_entity.id
_entity.type
_entity.pdbx_description
1 polymer ?
#
loop_
_entity_poly.entity_id
_entity_poly.type
_entity_poly.pdbx_seq_one_letter_code
_entity_poly.pdbx_strand_id
1 'polypeptide(L)' 'LGWFDHIKEGHLVLWNTQVIIEFPANSTILIPSSTMLHSNIAMQKGEERASFT' A
#
# COMPACT_ATOMS: atom_id res chain seq x y z
N LEU A 1 -6.95 6.37 0.24
CA LEU A 1 -8.20 6.85 -0.39
C LEU A 1 -8.53 5.98 -1.59
N GLY A 2 -9.75 6.08 -2.11
CA GLY A 2 -10.21 5.33 -3.29
C GLY A 2 -11.11 4.15 -2.93
N TRP A 3 -11.44 3.35 -3.94
CA TRP A 3 -12.30 2.18 -3.87
C TRP A 3 -11.58 0.99 -4.52
N PHE A 4 -11.27 -0.03 -3.71
CA PHE A 4 -10.54 -1.24 -4.10
C PHE A 4 -10.71 -2.33 -3.03
N ASP A 5 -10.50 -3.59 -3.39
CA ASP A 5 -10.43 -4.72 -2.45
C ASP A 5 -9.03 -4.82 -1.81
N HIS A 6 -8.89 -4.20 -0.63
CA HIS A 6 -7.63 -4.10 0.10
C HIS A 6 -7.07 -5.43 0.64
N ILE A 7 -7.83 -6.54 0.55
CA ILE A 7 -7.38 -7.89 0.92
C ILE A 7 -6.69 -8.57 -0.26
N LYS A 8 -7.03 -8.16 -1.49
CA LYS A 8 -6.45 -8.72 -2.72
C LYS A 8 -5.33 -7.88 -3.29
N GLU A 9 -5.44 -6.55 -3.22
CA GLU A 9 -4.55 -5.62 -3.91
C GLU A 9 -4.19 -4.40 -3.06
N GLY A 10 -3.20 -3.61 -3.52
CA GLY A 10 -2.88 -2.31 -2.92
C GLY A 10 -2.14 -2.39 -1.60
N HIS A 11 -1.66 -3.59 -1.27
CA HIS A 11 -0.80 -3.82 -0.13
C HIS A 11 0.50 -3.03 -0.27
N LEU A 12 1.05 -2.64 0.87
CA LEU A 12 2.36 -2.03 0.96
C LEU A 12 3.40 -3.14 1.18
N VAL A 13 4.36 -3.22 0.27
CA VAL A 13 5.50 -4.15 0.38
C VAL A 13 6.65 -3.40 1.04
N LEU A 14 7.16 -3.93 2.15
CA LEU A 14 8.37 -3.44 2.83
C LEU A 14 9.50 -4.45 2.58
N TRP A 15 10.36 -4.16 1.60
CA TRP A 15 11.32 -5.12 1.08
C TRP A 15 12.40 -5.49 2.08
N ASN A 16 12.90 -4.51 2.85
CA ASN A 16 13.96 -4.75 3.83
C ASN A 16 13.55 -5.66 4.98
N THR A 17 12.26 -5.67 5.32
CA THR A 17 11.72 -6.49 6.43
C THR A 17 10.99 -7.74 5.95
N GLN A 18 10.82 -7.92 4.64
CA GLN A 18 10.07 -9.02 4.03
C GLN A 18 8.63 -9.11 4.55
N VAL A 19 8.01 -7.95 4.82
CA VAL A 19 6.63 -7.85 5.28
C VAL A 19 5.76 -7.27 4.17
N ILE A 20 4.58 -7.86 3.99
CA ILE A 20 3.51 -7.31 3.16
C ILE A 20 2.38 -6.90 4.10
N ILE A 21 1.91 -5.67 3.96
CA ILE A 21 0.90 -5.08 4.82
C ILE A 21 -0.35 -4.78 3.99
N GLU A 22 -1.48 -5.38 4.37
CA GLU A 22 -2.79 -4.95 3.86
C GLU A 22 -2.98 -3.46 4.19
N PHE A 23 -3.31 -2.65 3.18
CA PHE A 23 -3.38 -1.20 3.35
C PHE A 23 -4.76 -0.66 2.93
N PRO A 24 -5.77 -0.75 3.82
CA PRO A 24 -7.13 -0.32 3.53
C PRO A 24 -7.22 1.17 3.20
N ALA A 25 -8.27 1.56 2.47
CA ALA A 25 -8.64 2.97 2.37
C ALA A 25 -8.86 3.56 3.78
N ASN A 26 -8.49 4.83 3.95
CA ASN A 26 -8.56 5.57 5.22
C ASN A 26 -7.64 5.05 6.34
N SER A 27 -6.66 4.20 6.02
CA SER A 27 -5.58 3.85 6.92
C SER A 27 -4.43 4.88 6.86
N THR A 28 -3.56 4.85 7.86
CA THR A 28 -2.36 5.69 7.94
C THR A 28 -1.22 4.85 8.48
N ILE A 29 -0.02 5.06 7.94
CA ILE A 29 1.21 4.42 8.41
C ILE A 29 2.33 5.44 8.48
N LEU A 30 3.17 5.31 9.49
CA LEU A 30 4.41 6.08 9.63
C LEU A 30 5.58 5.15 9.28
N ILE A 31 6.29 5.45 8.18
CA ILE A 31 7.48 4.72 7.77
C ILE A 31 8.64 5.69 7.49
N PRO A 32 9.89 5.30 7.81
CA PRO A 32 11.07 6.08 7.46
C PRO A 32 11.44 5.86 5.99
N SER A 33 10.67 6.49 5.09
CA SER A 33 10.69 6.29 3.62
C SER A 33 12.09 6.32 2.99
N SER A 34 12.98 7.23 3.41
CA SER A 34 14.33 7.35 2.86
C SER A 34 15.26 6.19 3.18
N THR A 35 14.96 5.41 4.22
CA THR A 35 15.80 4.30 4.70
C THR A 35 15.24 2.93 4.36
N MET A 36 14.05 2.87 3.76
CA MET A 36 13.32 1.62 3.55
C MET A 36 12.76 1.56 2.13
N LEU A 37 13.17 0.52 1.39
CA LEU A 37 12.63 0.23 0.08
C LEU A 37 11.19 -0.28 0.23
N HIS A 38 10.26 0.43 -0.40
CA HIS A 38 8.85 0.10 -0.37
C HIS A 38 8.19 0.31 -1.72
N SER A 39 7.08 -0.40 -1.96
CA SER A 39 6.27 -0.30 -3.17
C SER A 39 4.82 -0.69 -2.88
N ASN A 40 3.88 -0.30 -3.75
CA ASN A 40 2.50 -0.78 -3.67
C ASN A 40 2.28 -1.94 -4.65
N ILE A 41 1.47 -2.93 -4.27
CA ILE A 41 0.94 -3.91 -5.22
C ILE A 41 0.01 -3.20 -6.22
N ALA A 42 0.04 -3.64 -7.48
CA ALA A 42 -0.74 -3.05 -8.57
C ALA A 42 -2.24 -3.16 -8.30
N MET A 43 -3.03 -2.27 -8.91
CA MET A 43 -4.50 -2.30 -8.83
C MET A 43 -5.09 -3.19 -9.91
N GLN A 44 -6.24 -3.81 -9.61
CA GLN A 44 -7.03 -4.48 -10.63
C GLN A 44 -7.73 -3.46 -11.53
N LYS A 45 -8.13 -3.94 -12.71
CA LYS A 45 -8.86 -3.11 -13.68
C LYS A 45 -10.18 -2.65 -13.08
N GLY A 46 -10.38 -1.33 -13.04
CA GLY A 46 -11.61 -0.71 -12.53
C GLY A 46 -11.56 -0.36 -11.04
N GLU A 47 -10.46 -0.67 -10.35
CA GLU A 47 -10.20 -0.20 -9.00
C GLU A 47 -9.35 1.07 -9.01
N GLU A 48 -9.50 1.90 -7.96
CA GLU A 48 -8.75 3.14 -7.82
C GLU A 48 -8.21 3.27 -6.40
N ARG A 49 -6.91 3.59 -6.28
CA ARG A 49 -6.24 3.86 -5.01
C ARG A 49 -5.42 5.13 -5.11
N ALA A 50 -5.59 6.01 -4.11
CA ALA A 50 -4.81 7.22 -3.95
C ALA A 50 -4.29 7.36 -2.51
N SER A 51 -3.16 8.04 -2.33
CA SER A 51 -2.56 8.33 -1.03
C SER A 51 -2.05 9.77 -0.97
N PHE A 52 -2.01 10.31 0.25
CA PHE A 52 -1.22 11.50 0.58
C PHE A 52 0.01 11.04 1.33
N THR A 53 1.16 11.61 0.98
CA THR A 53 2.47 11.28 1.56
C THR A 53 3.17 12.56 1.96
#